data_AF-A0A2V6ZN10-F1
#
_entry.id   AF-A0A2V6ZN10-F1
#
_cell.length_a   1.000
_cell.length_b   1.000
_cell.length_c   1.000
_cell.angle_alpha   90.00
_cell.angle_beta   90.00
_cell.angle_gamma   90.00
#
_symmetry.space_group_name_H-M   'P 1'
#
loop_
_entity.id
_entity.type
_entity.pdbx_description
1 polymer ?
#
loop_
_entity_poly.entity_id
_entity_poly.type
_entity_poly.pdbx_seq_one_letter_code
_entity_poly.pdbx_strand_id
1 'polypeptide(L)'
;TVANNPLLSDLYRRHGRDWNFLGVISLRTEWTTQTEKQLMANQTAKLAQQLGAQGAVVTWDAGGNEFIEVVRSIQACERLGIKTVFLTSEDDATDGAPTMLEPLPEADAIVSTSFFKNVTLAVPEAPAVARVIGLPTKTVRRGSTVGLHGGADAALATAGPLPPPWRYDDHYGFNSLSCIE
;
A
#
# COMPACT_ATOMS: atom_id res chain seq x y z
N THR A 1 -3.74 -4.63 3.77
CA THR A 1 -2.91 -4.95 2.59
C THR A 1 -2.56 -6.43 2.38
N VAL A 2 -2.53 -7.32 3.38
CA VAL A 2 -2.07 -8.72 3.14
C VAL A 2 -3.20 -9.71 2.79
N ALA A 3 -4.44 -9.48 3.23
CA ALA A 3 -5.58 -10.35 2.91
C ALA A 3 -6.21 -9.97 1.56
N ASN A 4 -6.56 -10.97 0.74
CA ASN A 4 -7.16 -10.80 -0.59
C ASN A 4 -6.35 -9.89 -1.54
N ASN A 5 -5.03 -9.97 -1.44
CA ASN A 5 -4.11 -9.18 -2.25
C ASN A 5 -3.88 -9.86 -3.61
N PRO A 6 -4.28 -9.24 -4.74
CA PRO A 6 -4.12 -9.83 -6.07
C PRO A 6 -2.67 -9.89 -6.52
N LEU A 7 -1.80 -8.94 -6.13
CA LEU A 7 -0.37 -9.00 -6.40
C LEU A 7 0.21 -10.29 -5.79
N LEU A 8 -0.08 -10.56 -4.52
CA LEU A 8 0.35 -11.80 -3.87
C LEU A 8 -0.24 -13.02 -4.57
N SER A 9 -1.53 -12.99 -4.92
CA SER A 9 -2.20 -14.09 -5.62
C SER A 9 -1.55 -14.40 -6.97
N ASP A 10 -1.16 -13.37 -7.72
CA ASP A 10 -0.48 -13.49 -9.01
C ASP A 10 0.97 -13.94 -8.87
N LEU A 11 1.70 -13.43 -7.87
CA LEU A 11 3.05 -13.88 -7.53
C LEU A 11 3.07 -15.37 -7.18
N TYR A 12 2.09 -15.85 -6.40
CA TYR A 12 1.93 -17.28 -6.11
C TYR A 12 1.56 -18.09 -7.35
N ARG A 13 0.67 -17.61 -8.21
CA ARG A 13 0.23 -18.33 -9.42
C ARG A 13 1.36 -18.56 -10.41
N ARG A 14 2.32 -17.63 -10.45
CA ARG A 14 3.50 -17.66 -11.33
C ARG A 14 4.75 -18.23 -10.67
N HIS A 15 4.69 -18.55 -9.37
CA HIS A 15 5.76 -19.22 -8.65
C HIS A 15 6.13 -20.56 -9.31
N GLY A 16 7.43 -20.81 -9.50
CA GLY A 16 7.96 -22.01 -10.14
C GLY A 16 7.73 -22.06 -11.66
N ARG A 17 7.18 -21.00 -12.26
CA ARG A 17 6.94 -20.87 -13.71
C ARG A 17 7.76 -19.72 -14.30
N ASP A 18 7.43 -18.50 -13.88
CA ASP A 18 8.09 -17.28 -14.37
C ASP A 18 9.18 -16.83 -13.39
N TRP A 19 9.00 -17.10 -12.09
CA TRP A 19 9.91 -16.74 -11.02
C TRP A 19 9.74 -17.65 -9.79
N ASN A 20 10.70 -17.59 -8.87
CA ASN A 20 10.55 -18.19 -7.54
C ASN A 20 10.13 -17.11 -6.54
N PHE A 21 8.84 -17.11 -6.17
CA PHE A 21 8.36 -16.27 -5.08
C PHE A 21 8.96 -16.73 -3.73
N LEU A 22 9.82 -15.88 -3.15
CA LEU A 22 10.59 -16.21 -1.94
C LEU A 22 9.85 -15.89 -0.64
N GLY A 23 8.87 -15.00 -0.68
CA GLY A 23 8.05 -14.64 0.48
C GLY A 23 7.70 -13.16 0.54
N VAL A 24 7.19 -12.74 1.70
CA VAL A 24 6.78 -11.37 2.00
C VAL A 24 7.60 -10.84 3.17
N ILE A 25 8.17 -9.65 3.00
CA ILE A 25 8.82 -8.90 4.09
C ILE A 25 7.86 -7.80 4.51
N SER A 26 7.26 -7.93 5.69
CA SER A 26 6.40 -6.89 6.27
C SER A 26 7.25 -5.89 7.03
N LEU A 27 7.09 -4.61 6.68
CA LEU A 27 7.86 -3.52 7.24
C LEU A 27 6.95 -2.61 8.04
N ARG A 28 7.36 -2.36 9.28
CA ARG A 28 6.75 -1.31 10.09
C ARG A 28 7.30 0.03 9.63
N THR A 29 6.42 0.94 9.25
CA THR A 29 6.70 2.36 8.97
C THR A 29 6.40 3.22 10.21
N GLU A 30 6.27 4.54 10.05
CA GLU A 30 6.05 5.52 11.13
C GLU A 30 7.22 5.66 12.11
N TRP A 31 8.46 5.62 11.61
CA TRP A 31 9.62 5.91 12.47
C TRP A 31 9.82 7.41 12.61
N THR A 32 10.18 7.84 13.82
CA THR A 32 10.31 9.27 14.12
C THR A 32 11.62 9.84 13.58
N THR A 33 12.74 9.13 13.77
CA THR A 33 14.05 9.65 13.40
C THR A 33 14.50 9.18 12.02
N GLN A 34 15.27 10.01 11.32
CA GLN A 34 15.85 9.64 10.03
C GLN A 34 16.81 8.44 10.15
N THR A 35 17.48 8.27 11.28
CA THR A 35 18.36 7.13 11.54
C THR A 35 17.58 5.82 11.62
N GLU A 36 16.44 5.81 12.31
CA GLU A 36 15.57 4.62 12.40
C GLU A 36 15.03 4.21 11.02
N LYS A 37 14.60 5.19 10.22
CA LYS A 37 14.15 4.97 8.85
C LYS A 37 15.23 4.29 7.99
N GLN A 38 16.47 4.81 8.07
CA GLN A 38 17.59 4.22 7.34
C GLN A 38 17.95 2.82 7.84
N LEU A 39 17.93 2.61 9.16
CA LEU A 39 18.19 1.32 9.76
C LEU A 39 17.20 0.27 9.26
N MET A 40 15.91 0.61 9.26
CA MET A 40 14.84 -0.29 8.81
C MET A 40 14.97 -0.62 7.33
N ALA A 41 15.25 0.37 6.48
CA ALA A 41 15.55 0.13 5.07
C ALA A 41 16.73 -0.84 4.86
N ASN A 42 17.82 -0.64 5.59
CA ASN A 42 18.99 -1.52 5.50
C ASN A 42 18.69 -2.95 5.98
N GLN A 43 17.92 -3.12 7.06
CA GLN A 43 17.52 -4.45 7.53
C GLN A 43 16.59 -5.16 6.54
N THR A 44 15.70 -4.41 5.89
CA THR A 44 14.84 -4.92 4.81
C THR A 44 15.68 -5.51 3.68
N ALA A 45 16.62 -4.72 3.14
CA ALA A 45 17.46 -5.13 2.04
C ALA A 45 18.36 -6.31 2.42
N LYS A 46 18.89 -6.31 3.66
CA LYS A 46 19.65 -7.43 4.20
C LYS A 46 18.82 -8.72 4.26
N LEU A 47 17.59 -8.67 4.74
CA LEU A 47 16.69 -9.83 4.78
C LEU A 47 16.39 -10.34 3.37
N ALA A 48 16.08 -9.44 2.43
CA ALA A 48 15.86 -9.79 1.03
C ALA A 48 17.10 -10.47 0.40
N GLN A 49 18.29 -9.94 0.66
CA GLN A 49 19.54 -10.55 0.21
C GLN A 49 19.78 -11.93 0.83
N GLN A 50 19.51 -12.09 2.14
CA GLN A 50 19.65 -13.38 2.83
C GLN A 50 18.68 -14.45 2.30
N LEU A 51 17.50 -14.04 1.82
CA LEU A 51 16.56 -14.92 1.13
C LEU A 51 17.03 -15.28 -0.29
N GLY A 52 18.05 -14.59 -0.82
CA GLY A 52 18.53 -14.76 -2.20
C GLY A 52 17.67 -14.02 -3.23
N ALA A 53 16.97 -12.96 -2.83
CA ALA A 53 16.12 -12.19 -3.74
C ALA A 53 16.94 -11.52 -4.85
N GLN A 54 16.46 -11.66 -6.08
CA GLN A 54 16.99 -10.98 -7.27
C GLN A 54 16.11 -9.80 -7.67
N GLY A 55 14.86 -9.82 -7.24
CA GLY A 55 13.93 -8.71 -7.39
C GLY A 55 12.92 -8.64 -6.25
N ALA A 56 12.31 -7.47 -6.08
CA ALA A 56 11.32 -7.18 -5.07
C ALA A 56 10.24 -6.24 -5.63
N VAL A 57 8.97 -6.57 -5.39
CA VAL A 57 7.87 -5.63 -5.60
C VAL A 57 7.62 -4.92 -4.28
N VAL A 58 7.77 -3.60 -4.27
CA VAL A 58 7.60 -2.76 -3.07
C VAL A 58 6.22 -2.12 -3.13
N THR A 59 5.39 -2.48 -2.16
CA THR A 59 4.06 -1.87 -1.92
C THR A 59 4.09 -1.11 -0.62
N TRP A 60 3.33 -0.04 -0.50
CA TRP A 60 3.21 0.77 0.71
C TRP A 60 1.74 1.09 0.99
N ASP A 61 1.41 1.56 2.20
CA ASP A 61 0.01 1.76 2.63
C ASP A 61 -0.21 3.10 3.36
N ALA A 62 0.80 3.98 3.40
CA ALA A 62 0.77 5.13 4.31
C ALA A 62 1.57 6.33 3.81
N GLY A 63 0.88 7.44 3.55
CA GLY A 63 1.39 8.69 2.97
C GLY A 63 2.26 9.56 3.88
N GLY A 64 2.79 10.66 3.31
CA GLY A 64 3.54 11.67 4.05
C GLY A 64 4.95 11.22 4.45
N ASN A 65 5.38 11.53 5.67
CA ASN A 65 6.76 11.29 6.12
C ASN A 65 7.17 9.81 6.02
N GLU A 66 6.23 8.87 6.12
CA GLU A 66 6.45 7.42 6.02
C GLU A 66 6.96 6.97 4.65
N PHE A 67 6.73 7.78 3.61
CA PHE A 67 7.23 7.53 2.26
C PHE A 67 8.76 7.44 2.22
N ILE A 68 9.45 8.16 3.11
CA ILE A 68 10.92 8.14 3.19
C ILE A 68 11.44 6.73 3.49
N GLU A 69 10.73 5.97 4.32
CA GLU A 69 11.06 4.57 4.58
C GLU A 69 10.97 3.70 3.31
N VAL A 70 9.98 3.96 2.46
CA VAL A 70 9.78 3.24 1.18
C VAL A 70 10.92 3.55 0.21
N VAL A 71 11.20 4.84 -0.01
CA VAL A 71 12.29 5.33 -0.85
C VAL A 71 13.62 4.71 -0.43
N ARG A 72 13.94 4.77 0.86
CA ARG A 72 15.20 4.24 1.39
C ARG A 72 15.28 2.73 1.28
N SER A 73 14.16 2.02 1.43
CA SER A 73 14.12 0.57 1.26
C SER A 73 14.40 0.17 -0.18
N ILE A 74 13.83 0.90 -1.15
CA ILE A 74 14.13 0.72 -2.58
C ILE A 74 15.62 0.96 -2.85
N GLN A 75 16.17 2.08 -2.39
CA GLN A 75 17.60 2.40 -2.55
C GLN A 75 18.50 1.33 -1.93
N ALA A 76 18.16 0.85 -0.73
CA ALA A 76 18.93 -0.18 -0.05
C ALA A 76 18.91 -1.51 -0.82
N CYS A 77 17.76 -1.91 -1.38
CA CYS A 77 17.64 -3.08 -2.23
C CYS A 77 18.46 -2.96 -3.53
N GLU A 78 18.30 -1.85 -4.26
CA GLU A 78 19.03 -1.60 -5.51
C GLU A 78 20.55 -1.58 -5.31
N ARG A 79 21.03 -0.99 -4.20
CA ARG A 79 22.46 -1.00 -3.83
C ARG A 79 23.03 -2.40 -3.57
N LEU A 80 22.18 -3.36 -3.20
CA LEU A 80 22.56 -4.76 -3.02
C LEU A 80 22.36 -5.60 -4.30
N GLY A 81 21.97 -4.97 -5.41
CA GLY A 81 21.70 -5.63 -6.69
C GLY A 81 20.32 -6.30 -6.78
N ILE A 82 19.41 -5.99 -5.87
CA ILE A 82 18.03 -6.50 -5.88
C ILE A 82 17.17 -5.50 -6.66
N LYS A 83 16.65 -5.93 -7.81
CA LYS A 83 15.84 -5.07 -8.68
C LYS A 83 14.45 -4.80 -8.11
N THR A 84 14.00 -3.57 -8.17
CA THR A 84 12.78 -3.13 -7.50
C THR A 84 11.73 -2.68 -8.50
N VAL A 85 10.48 -3.08 -8.25
CA VAL A 85 9.31 -2.47 -8.88
C VAL A 85 8.56 -1.74 -7.78
N PHE A 86 8.37 -0.45 -7.94
CA PHE A 86 7.62 0.35 -6.98
C PHE A 86 6.15 0.45 -7.42
N LEU A 87 5.26 -0.14 -6.64
CA LEU A 87 3.81 -0.08 -6.84
C LEU A 87 3.23 1.00 -5.92
N THR A 88 2.63 2.04 -6.48
CA THR A 88 2.11 3.18 -5.72
C THR A 88 0.80 3.71 -6.29
N SER A 89 -0.03 4.30 -5.44
CA SER A 89 -1.16 5.14 -5.86
C SER A 89 -0.72 6.57 -6.18
N GLU A 90 -1.59 7.30 -6.86
CA GLU A 90 -1.43 8.73 -7.14
C GLU A 90 -2.24 9.61 -6.19
N ASP A 91 -1.70 10.77 -5.84
CA ASP A 91 -2.40 11.84 -5.13
C ASP A 91 -3.26 12.70 -6.08
N ASP A 92 -4.14 13.52 -5.50
CA ASP A 92 -5.04 14.41 -6.23
C ASP A 92 -4.26 15.41 -7.10
N ALA A 93 -4.55 15.43 -8.40
CA ALA A 93 -3.82 16.21 -9.38
C ALA A 93 -4.30 17.67 -9.50
N THR A 94 -5.08 18.16 -8.53
CA THR A 94 -5.77 19.46 -8.59
C THR A 94 -4.84 20.63 -8.93
N ASP A 95 -3.54 20.52 -8.64
CA ASP A 95 -2.50 21.51 -9.00
C ASP A 95 -1.30 20.91 -9.77
N GLY A 96 -1.45 19.76 -10.41
CA GLY A 96 -0.41 19.06 -11.18
C GLY A 96 -0.10 17.65 -10.68
N ALA A 97 0.87 16.98 -11.31
CA ALA A 97 1.22 15.62 -10.93
C ALA A 97 1.75 15.57 -9.48
N PRO A 98 1.31 14.59 -8.67
CA PRO A 98 1.80 14.44 -7.31
C PRO A 98 3.32 14.26 -7.30
N THR A 99 4.01 15.10 -6.54
CA THR A 99 5.48 15.07 -6.48
C THR A 99 5.96 13.97 -5.54
N MET A 100 6.92 13.18 -6.01
CA MET A 100 7.69 12.30 -5.13
C MET A 100 8.37 13.17 -4.06
N LEU A 101 8.21 12.80 -2.78
CA LEU A 101 8.80 13.57 -1.67
C LEU A 101 10.33 13.61 -1.72
N GLU A 102 10.95 12.63 -2.37
CA GLU A 102 12.38 12.54 -2.58
C GLU A 102 12.66 11.96 -3.98
N PRO A 103 13.61 12.53 -4.75
CA PRO A 103 14.04 11.94 -6.01
C PRO A 103 14.59 10.52 -5.79
N LEU A 104 14.07 9.56 -6.55
CA LEU A 104 14.46 8.16 -6.48
C LEU A 104 14.91 7.68 -7.86
N PRO A 105 16.11 8.10 -8.33
CA PRO A 105 16.60 7.72 -9.65
C PRO A 105 16.80 6.20 -9.78
N GLU A 106 16.98 5.49 -8.67
CA GLU A 106 17.07 4.04 -8.65
C GLU A 106 15.73 3.33 -8.87
N ALA A 107 14.57 4.01 -8.71
CA ALA A 107 13.27 3.46 -9.09
C ALA A 107 12.98 3.73 -10.56
N ASP A 108 13.56 2.91 -11.42
CA ASP A 108 13.35 2.95 -12.87
C ASP A 108 12.09 2.17 -13.34
N ALA A 109 11.46 1.42 -12.43
CA ALA A 109 10.20 0.70 -12.66
C ALA A 109 9.15 1.12 -11.62
N ILE A 110 8.34 2.12 -11.96
CA ILE A 110 7.22 2.60 -11.14
C ILE A 110 5.91 2.23 -11.82
N VAL A 111 5.00 1.60 -11.08
CA VAL A 111 3.65 1.26 -11.52
C VAL A 111 2.67 2.03 -10.66
N SER A 112 1.91 2.91 -11.30
CA SER A 112 0.78 3.58 -10.68
C SER A 112 -0.43 2.66 -10.63
N THR A 113 -1.12 2.64 -9.49
CA THR A 113 -2.40 1.93 -9.31
C THR A 113 -3.58 2.87 -9.18
N SER A 114 -3.45 4.06 -9.77
CA SER A 114 -4.52 5.06 -9.82
C SER A 114 -4.83 5.73 -8.48
N PHE A 115 -5.94 6.46 -8.48
CA PHE A 115 -6.38 7.34 -7.42
C PHE A 115 -6.92 6.60 -6.19
N PHE A 116 -6.69 7.14 -4.98
CA PHE A 116 -7.02 6.45 -3.72
C PHE A 116 -8.20 7.02 -2.90
N LYS A 117 -8.84 8.13 -3.32
CA LYS A 117 -9.99 8.65 -2.56
C LYS A 117 -11.25 7.86 -2.90
N ASN A 118 -11.75 7.11 -1.93
CA ASN A 118 -12.97 6.31 -1.97
C ASN A 118 -14.20 7.05 -2.57
N VAL A 119 -14.35 8.36 -2.33
CA VAL A 119 -15.45 9.19 -2.81
C VAL A 119 -15.50 9.30 -4.33
N THR A 120 -14.32 9.29 -4.97
CA THR A 120 -14.22 9.36 -6.43
C THR A 120 -14.34 7.98 -7.06
N LEU A 121 -13.91 6.95 -6.34
CA LEU A 121 -13.94 5.57 -6.79
C LEU A 121 -15.32 4.90 -6.68
N ALA A 122 -16.31 5.56 -6.06
CA ALA A 122 -17.67 5.04 -5.85
C ALA A 122 -17.70 3.61 -5.27
N VAL A 123 -16.75 3.30 -4.37
CA VAL A 123 -16.56 1.95 -3.81
C VAL A 123 -17.82 1.52 -3.05
N PRO A 124 -18.40 0.34 -3.37
CA PRO A 124 -19.59 -0.14 -2.68
C PRO A 124 -19.30 -0.52 -1.22
N GLU A 125 -20.34 -0.64 -0.41
CA GLU A 125 -20.21 -1.23 0.92
C GLU A 125 -19.70 -2.67 0.84
N ALA A 126 -18.83 -3.04 1.78
CA ALA A 126 -18.43 -4.44 1.91
C ALA A 126 -19.66 -5.27 2.34
N PRO A 127 -19.90 -6.44 1.73
CA PRO A 127 -21.06 -7.25 2.04
C PRO A 127 -20.98 -7.83 3.46
N ALA A 128 -22.14 -8.20 4.00
CA ALA A 128 -22.23 -8.93 5.25
C ALA A 128 -21.45 -10.25 5.19
N VAL A 129 -20.85 -10.64 6.32
CA VAL A 129 -20.07 -11.88 6.43
C VAL A 129 -20.77 -12.88 7.34
N ALA A 130 -20.74 -14.16 6.96
CA ALA A 130 -21.35 -15.23 7.76
C ALA A 130 -20.63 -15.49 9.09
N ARG A 131 -19.34 -15.16 9.17
CA ARG A 131 -18.52 -15.37 10.36
C ARG A 131 -17.57 -14.19 10.58
N VAL A 132 -17.60 -13.65 11.78
CA VAL A 132 -16.64 -12.64 12.25
C VAL A 132 -15.55 -13.32 13.07
N ILE A 133 -14.30 -12.96 12.82
CA ILE A 133 -13.17 -13.27 13.71
C ILE A 133 -12.75 -11.95 14.36
N GLY A 134 -12.81 -11.87 15.69
CA GLY A 134 -12.50 -10.65 16.44
C GLY A 134 -13.74 -10.01 17.07
N LEU A 135 -13.76 -8.67 17.09
CA LEU A 135 -14.80 -7.91 17.81
C LEU A 135 -16.15 -7.93 17.05
N PRO A 136 -17.29 -8.07 17.77
CA PRO A 136 -18.63 -8.08 17.16
C PRO A 136 -19.07 -6.69 16.69
N THR A 137 -18.37 -5.64 17.10
CA THR A 137 -18.62 -4.26 16.70
C THR A 137 -17.32 -3.55 16.31
N LYS A 138 -17.41 -2.63 15.36
CA LYS A 138 -16.31 -1.76 14.91
C LYS A 138 -16.80 -0.33 14.93
N THR A 139 -16.04 0.53 15.58
CA THR A 139 -16.24 1.98 15.46
C THR A 139 -15.75 2.42 14.09
N VAL A 140 -16.64 3.02 13.30
CA VAL A 140 -16.30 3.66 12.04
C VAL A 140 -16.65 5.13 12.12
N ARG A 141 -15.86 5.98 11.47
CA ARG A 141 -16.23 7.38 11.24
C ARG A 141 -17.26 7.44 10.13
N ARG A 142 -18.54 7.54 10.50
CA ARG A 142 -19.65 7.65 9.55
C ARG A 142 -19.78 9.11 9.12
N GLY A 143 -19.76 9.38 7.81
CA GLY A 143 -19.87 10.74 7.27
C GLY A 143 -18.60 11.31 6.64
N SER A 144 -17.56 10.51 6.41
CA SER A 144 -16.46 10.88 5.50
C SER A 144 -16.90 10.79 4.03
N THR A 145 -18.08 11.30 3.70
CA THR A 145 -18.51 11.60 2.31
C THR A 145 -17.72 12.75 1.70
N VAL A 146 -16.71 13.23 2.41
CA VAL A 146 -15.84 14.32 2.02
C VAL A 146 -14.48 13.97 2.62
N GLY A 147 -13.38 14.15 1.88
CA GLY A 147 -12.00 13.98 2.36
C GLY A 147 -11.58 14.93 3.51
N LEU A 148 -12.49 15.26 4.41
CA LEU A 148 -12.34 16.11 5.59
C LEU A 148 -12.66 15.29 6.84
N HIS A 149 -11.92 15.54 7.91
CA HIS A 149 -12.13 14.96 9.24
C HIS A 149 -13.47 15.38 9.85
N GLY A 150 -14.59 14.86 9.34
CA GLY A 150 -15.94 15.39 9.65
C GLY A 150 -17.05 14.37 9.93
N GLY A 151 -16.72 13.09 10.16
CA GLY A 151 -17.70 12.05 10.47
C GLY A 151 -17.92 11.83 11.97
N ALA A 152 -19.14 11.45 12.36
CA ALA A 152 -19.43 10.98 13.72
C ALA A 152 -19.02 9.51 13.87
N ASP A 153 -18.37 9.18 14.98
CA ASP A 153 -18.05 7.79 15.32
C ASP A 153 -19.35 7.01 15.56
N ALA A 154 -19.53 5.90 14.84
CA ALA A 154 -20.64 4.99 15.01
C ALA A 154 -20.14 3.57 15.20
N ALA A 155 -20.64 2.87 16.21
CA ALA A 155 -20.40 1.44 16.38
C ALA A 155 -21.31 0.66 15.43
N LEU A 156 -20.72 -0.04 14.46
CA LEU A 156 -21.43 -0.93 13.54
C LEU A 156 -21.18 -2.39 13.92
N ALA A 157 -22.18 -3.25 13.70
CA ALA A 157 -22.00 -4.70 13.80
C ALA A 157 -21.05 -5.19 12.69
N THR A 158 -19.98 -5.88 13.06
CA THR A 158 -18.95 -6.35 12.10
C THR A 158 -19.42 -7.47 11.19
N ALA A 159 -20.54 -8.13 11.52
CA ALA A 159 -21.16 -9.15 10.68
C ALA A 159 -22.03 -8.55 9.56
N GLY A 160 -22.52 -7.31 9.74
CA GLY A 160 -23.36 -6.62 8.77
C GLY A 160 -22.55 -5.99 7.63
N PRO A 161 -23.22 -5.33 6.67
CA PRO A 161 -22.55 -4.52 5.67
C PRO A 161 -21.69 -3.45 6.34
N LEU A 162 -20.49 -3.22 5.80
CA LEU A 162 -19.57 -2.20 6.31
C LEU A 162 -19.39 -1.11 5.25
N PRO A 163 -19.50 0.18 5.63
CA PRO A 163 -19.24 1.26 4.68
C PRO A 163 -17.78 1.20 4.20
N PRO A 164 -17.50 1.72 2.99
CA PRO A 164 -16.14 1.81 2.51
C PRO A 164 -15.28 2.59 3.52
N PRO A 165 -14.01 2.19 3.71
CA PRO A 165 -13.10 2.93 4.59
C PRO A 165 -12.92 4.35 4.07
N TRP A 166 -12.60 5.30 4.96
CA TRP A 166 -12.44 6.71 4.59
C TRP A 166 -11.33 6.94 3.55
N ARG A 167 -10.26 6.13 3.61
CA ARG A 167 -9.23 6.00 2.59
C ARG A 167 -9.34 4.59 2.03
N TYR A 168 -9.44 4.49 0.71
CA TYR A 168 -9.41 3.23 -0.01
C TYR A 168 -8.32 3.33 -1.06
N ASP A 169 -7.12 2.93 -0.66
CA ASP A 169 -6.01 2.85 -1.59
C ASP A 169 -6.18 1.57 -2.38
N ASP A 170 -6.54 1.74 -3.65
CA ASP A 170 -6.53 0.64 -4.59
C ASP A 170 -5.10 0.36 -5.04
N HIS A 171 -4.28 -0.14 -4.11
CA HIS A 171 -2.88 -0.52 -4.34
C HIS A 171 -2.70 -1.58 -5.42
N TYR A 172 -3.79 -2.08 -6.01
CA TYR A 172 -3.77 -3.21 -6.92
C TYR A 172 -4.59 -3.02 -8.20
N GLY A 173 -5.10 -1.81 -8.46
CA GLY A 173 -5.71 -1.43 -9.73
C GLY A 173 -7.04 -2.14 -10.04
N PHE A 174 -7.87 -2.41 -9.03
CA PHE A 174 -9.25 -2.86 -9.23
C PHE A 174 -10.19 -1.77 -9.82
N ASN A 175 -9.79 -0.51 -9.75
CA ASN A 175 -10.53 0.68 -10.19
C ASN A 175 -9.69 1.41 -11.24
N SER A 176 -10.31 1.68 -12.38
CA SER A 176 -9.65 2.18 -13.59
C SER A 176 -9.60 3.72 -13.67
N LEU A 177 -9.43 4.43 -12.55
CA LEU A 177 -9.53 5.90 -12.50
C LEU A 177 -8.18 6.57 -12.18
N SER A 178 -7.48 7.00 -13.24
CA SER A 178 -6.21 7.76 -13.17
C SER A 178 -6.45 9.20 -12.74
N CYS A 179 -5.53 9.79 -11.96
CA CYS A 179 -5.58 11.24 -11.68
C CYS A 179 -4.96 12.10 -12.80
N ILE A 180 -4.30 11.45 -13.77
CA ILE A 180 -3.73 12.07 -14.97
C ILE A 180 -4.46 11.50 -16.19
N GLU A 181 -5.19 12.35 -16.92
CA GLU A 181 -5.72 12.05 -18.26
C GLU A 181 -4.64 12.23 -19.35
#